data_AF-A0A6M1T141-F1
#
_entry.id   AF-A0A6M1T141-F1
#
_cell.length_a   1.000
_cell.length_b   1.000
_cell.length_c   1.000
_cell.angle_alpha   90.00
_cell.angle_beta   90.00
_cell.angle_gamma   90.00
#
_symmetry.space_group_name_H-M   'P 1'
#
loop_
_entity.id
_entity.type
_entity.pdbx_description
1 polymer ?
#
loop_
_entity_poly.entity_id
_entity_poly.type
_entity_poly.pdbx_seq_one_letter_code
_entity_poly.pdbx_strand_id
1 'polypeptide(L)'
;MKKKYYFIGVAFFIVLLIGYHFFAASQAEQMIDEAIQKETQKNDAISVQYSAIQVAPFAADVTINDLTIILDNHIERANKLSFDIGYIDFLNIYVGGISYGLDHLQNLQVAAIRPTYVNKKGLEEIKADTLKISYHGNALDGLRSAINGTPFASSQTIEAQSSGLTFSIPQTTFSTVRAHHFQYSGTIAEEQANFWTEGSHQFQLDSLVWTPSTNFQNSYSFFIKGFGYPTDAIPFKSAQLHSKPTHKADGLHIEGSVRSELALFSTTGFIQLRTPLEQSKIEGMKISASEFSNSFSNVLTNIERLLSFSIPKENGSISLQLEGPISNPSIKK
;
A
#
# COMPACT_ATOMS: atom_id res chain seq x y z
N MET A 1 -45.37 13.27 -42.27
CA MET A 1 -45.21 11.80 -42.06
C MET A 1 -43.76 11.33 -41.92
N LYS A 2 -42.78 11.82 -42.71
CA LYS A 2 -41.37 11.35 -42.65
C LYS A 2 -40.69 11.47 -41.27
N LYS A 3 -40.94 12.54 -40.49
CA LYS A 3 -40.36 12.72 -39.15
C LYS A 3 -40.70 11.58 -38.16
N LYS A 4 -41.91 11.02 -38.20
CA LYS A 4 -42.31 9.91 -37.30
C LYS A 4 -41.52 8.61 -37.56
N TYR A 5 -41.21 8.32 -38.83
CA TYR A 5 -40.40 7.14 -39.20
C TYR A 5 -38.93 7.32 -38.83
N TYR A 6 -38.39 8.54 -38.90
CA TYR A 6 -37.06 8.84 -38.36
C TYR A 6 -37.02 8.65 -36.83
N PHE A 7 -38.04 9.10 -36.11
CA PHE A 7 -38.12 8.89 -34.65
C PHE A 7 -38.21 7.40 -34.27
N ILE A 8 -39.00 6.61 -35.00
CA ILE A 8 -39.09 5.16 -34.77
C ILE A 8 -37.77 4.45 -35.13
N GLY A 9 -37.13 4.83 -36.24
CA GLY A 9 -35.83 4.29 -36.63
C GLY A 9 -34.73 4.62 -35.62
N VAL A 10 -34.70 5.85 -35.11
CA VAL A 10 -33.78 6.27 -34.04
C VAL A 10 -34.06 5.52 -32.75
N ALA A 11 -35.32 5.36 -32.35
CA ALA A 11 -35.68 4.59 -31.16
C ALA A 11 -35.27 3.13 -31.27
N PHE A 12 -35.48 2.50 -32.43
CA PHE A 12 -35.05 1.12 -32.68
C PHE A 12 -33.52 0.98 -32.62
N PHE A 13 -32.80 1.93 -33.21
CA PHE A 13 -31.33 1.97 -33.15
C PHE A 13 -30.82 2.14 -31.72
N ILE A 14 -31.44 3.01 -30.93
CA ILE A 14 -31.11 3.19 -29.50
C ILE A 14 -31.36 1.89 -28.72
N VAL A 15 -32.49 1.21 -28.94
CA VAL A 15 -32.79 -0.07 -28.27
C VAL A 15 -31.78 -1.14 -28.65
N LEU A 16 -31.39 -1.23 -29.93
CA LEU A 16 -30.35 -2.15 -30.38
C LEU A 16 -28.99 -1.85 -29.75
N LEU A 17 -28.60 -0.58 -29.68
CA LEU A 17 -27.37 -0.18 -29.02
C LEU A 17 -27.40 -0.57 -27.53
N ILE A 18 -28.44 -0.20 -26.80
CA ILE A 18 -28.60 -0.57 -25.38
C ILE A 18 -28.53 -2.09 -25.22
N GLY A 19 -29.28 -2.84 -26.03
CA GLY A 19 -29.29 -4.31 -25.99
C GLY A 19 -27.92 -4.91 -26.24
N TYR A 20 -27.15 -4.38 -27.19
CA TYR A 20 -25.77 -4.78 -27.46
C TYR A 20 -24.86 -4.58 -26.24
N HIS A 21 -24.95 -3.44 -25.56
CA HIS A 21 -24.13 -3.18 -24.36
C HIS A 21 -24.44 -4.14 -23.22
N PHE A 22 -25.72 -4.45 -22.97
CA PHE A 22 -26.09 -5.45 -21.96
C PHE A 22 -25.63 -6.86 -22.34
N PHE A 23 -25.74 -7.23 -23.62
CA PHE A 23 -25.23 -8.50 -24.11
C PHE A 23 -23.71 -8.62 -23.97
N ALA A 24 -22.97 -7.58 -24.36
CA ALA A 24 -21.51 -7.53 -24.25
C ALA A 24 -21.04 -7.61 -22.79
N ALA A 25 -21.72 -6.92 -21.86
CA ALA A 25 -21.44 -7.02 -20.43
C ALA A 25 -21.65 -8.44 -19.90
N SER A 26 -22.77 -9.08 -20.23
CA SER A 26 -23.06 -10.46 -19.81
C SER A 26 -22.06 -11.46 -20.39
N GLN A 27 -21.62 -11.27 -21.63
CA GLN A 27 -20.57 -12.10 -22.23
C GLN A 27 -19.22 -11.90 -21.53
N ALA A 28 -18.87 -10.65 -21.17
CA ALA A 28 -17.65 -10.37 -20.43
C ALA A 28 -17.65 -11.01 -19.03
N GLU A 29 -18.79 -10.98 -18.32
CA GLU A 29 -18.96 -11.69 -17.04
C GLU A 29 -18.63 -13.18 -17.19
N GLN A 30 -19.19 -13.84 -18.21
CA GLN A 30 -18.93 -15.26 -18.50
C GLN A 30 -17.46 -15.51 -18.84
N MET A 31 -16.85 -14.66 -19.66
CA MET A 31 -15.43 -14.82 -20.02
C MET A 31 -14.49 -14.68 -18.82
N ILE A 32 -14.79 -13.76 -17.89
CA ILE A 32 -14.01 -13.59 -16.66
C ILE A 32 -14.17 -14.81 -15.75
N ASP A 33 -15.41 -15.31 -15.58
CA ASP A 33 -15.69 -16.53 -14.81
C ASP A 33 -14.90 -17.73 -15.37
N GLU A 34 -15.02 -17.99 -16.68
CA GLU A 34 -14.31 -19.07 -17.36
C GLU A 34 -12.78 -18.94 -17.24
N ALA A 35 -12.24 -17.72 -17.36
CA ALA A 35 -10.81 -17.47 -17.21
C ALA A 35 -10.34 -17.80 -15.78
N ILE A 36 -11.07 -17.38 -14.74
CA ILE A 36 -10.73 -17.68 -13.35
C ILE A 36 -10.81 -19.20 -13.10
N GLN A 37 -11.85 -19.88 -13.57
CA GLN A 37 -11.98 -21.34 -13.42
C GLN A 37 -10.85 -22.09 -14.13
N LYS A 38 -10.50 -21.64 -15.34
CA LYS A 38 -9.42 -22.26 -16.12
C LYS A 38 -8.05 -22.08 -15.47
N GLU A 39 -7.75 -20.89 -14.94
CA GLU A 39 -6.45 -20.65 -14.28
C GLU A 39 -6.36 -21.37 -12.92
N THR A 40 -7.43 -21.43 -12.15
CA THR A 40 -7.47 -22.15 -10.87
C THR A 40 -7.31 -23.66 -11.03
N GLN A 41 -7.90 -24.26 -12.08
CA GLN A 41 -7.75 -25.68 -12.38
C GLN A 41 -6.32 -26.11 -12.76
N LYS A 42 -5.43 -25.16 -13.13
CA LYS A 42 -4.04 -25.50 -13.47
C LYS A 42 -3.19 -25.80 -12.26
N ASN A 43 -3.60 -25.37 -11.07
CA ASN A 43 -2.79 -25.50 -9.86
C ASN A 43 -3.67 -25.70 -8.62
N ASP A 44 -3.64 -26.92 -8.07
CA ASP A 44 -4.41 -27.31 -6.89
C ASP A 44 -4.07 -26.48 -5.63
N ALA A 45 -2.94 -25.77 -5.61
CA ALA A 45 -2.56 -24.86 -4.52
C ALA A 45 -3.27 -23.50 -4.59
N ILE A 46 -4.02 -23.23 -5.67
CA ILE A 46 -4.76 -21.98 -5.90
C ILE A 46 -6.27 -22.28 -5.84
N SER A 47 -6.98 -21.57 -4.97
CA SER A 47 -8.44 -21.62 -4.92
C SER A 47 -9.01 -20.20 -4.94
N VAL A 48 -10.00 -19.95 -5.79
CA VAL A 48 -10.68 -18.66 -5.90
C VAL A 48 -12.17 -18.89 -5.69
N GLN A 49 -12.76 -18.11 -4.80
CA GLN A 49 -14.19 -18.12 -4.47
C GLN A 49 -14.74 -16.70 -4.57
N TYR A 50 -15.94 -16.55 -5.12
CA TYR A 50 -16.67 -15.29 -5.23
C TYR A 50 -18.17 -15.57 -5.31
N SER A 51 -18.99 -14.59 -4.93
CA SER A 51 -20.46 -14.72 -4.98
C SER A 51 -21.05 -14.26 -6.32
N ALA A 52 -20.47 -13.24 -6.94
CA ALA A 52 -20.88 -12.74 -8.25
C ALA A 52 -19.80 -11.91 -8.93
N ILE A 53 -19.76 -11.97 -10.26
CA ILE A 53 -19.05 -11.05 -11.14
C ILE A 53 -20.11 -10.19 -11.85
N GLN A 54 -19.91 -8.88 -11.90
CA GLN A 54 -20.82 -7.92 -12.52
C GLN A 54 -20.02 -6.98 -13.41
N VAL A 55 -20.47 -6.78 -14.65
CA VAL A 55 -19.87 -5.83 -15.59
C VAL A 55 -20.88 -4.74 -15.92
N ALA A 56 -20.56 -3.49 -15.63
CA ALA A 56 -21.44 -2.37 -15.93
C ALA A 56 -21.47 -2.10 -17.45
N PRO A 57 -22.63 -2.18 -18.12
CA PRO A 57 -22.70 -2.19 -19.60
C PRO A 57 -22.23 -0.92 -20.31
N PHE A 58 -22.22 0.22 -19.61
CA PHE A 58 -21.84 1.52 -20.16
C PHE A 58 -20.58 2.11 -19.53
N ALA A 59 -20.27 1.73 -18.28
CA ALA A 59 -19.10 2.23 -17.56
C ALA A 59 -17.88 1.31 -17.75
N ALA A 60 -18.12 0.04 -18.10
CA ALA A 60 -17.12 -1.03 -18.10
C ALA A 60 -16.46 -1.29 -16.73
N ASP A 61 -17.11 -0.87 -15.65
CA ASP A 61 -16.71 -1.25 -14.30
C ASP A 61 -16.91 -2.76 -14.11
N VAL A 62 -15.84 -3.46 -13.77
CA VAL A 62 -15.90 -4.88 -13.38
C VAL A 62 -15.94 -4.95 -11.87
N THR A 63 -16.95 -5.62 -11.30
CA THR A 63 -17.08 -5.81 -9.86
C THR A 63 -17.14 -7.30 -9.52
N ILE A 64 -16.33 -7.73 -8.55
CA ILE A 64 -16.33 -9.07 -7.97
C ILE A 64 -16.73 -8.96 -6.50
N ASN A 65 -17.77 -9.68 -6.10
CA ASN A 65 -18.30 -9.68 -4.74
C ASN A 65 -17.82 -10.90 -3.94
N ASP A 66 -17.57 -10.69 -2.64
CA ASP A 66 -17.14 -11.69 -1.67
C ASP A 66 -15.94 -12.54 -2.15
N LEU A 67 -14.96 -11.87 -2.75
CA LEU A 67 -13.77 -12.50 -3.31
C LEU A 67 -12.90 -13.07 -2.17
N THR A 68 -12.51 -14.33 -2.32
CA THR A 68 -11.48 -14.99 -1.52
C THR A 68 -10.52 -15.72 -2.46
N ILE A 69 -9.24 -15.40 -2.38
CA ILE A 69 -8.16 -16.05 -3.12
C ILE A 69 -7.26 -16.74 -2.10
N ILE A 70 -7.17 -18.07 -2.16
CA ILE A 70 -6.27 -18.88 -1.34
C ILE A 70 -5.12 -19.30 -2.23
N LEU A 71 -3.92 -18.82 -1.90
CA LEU A 71 -2.66 -19.20 -2.53
C LEU A 71 -1.87 -20.06 -1.55
N ASP A 72 -0.77 -20.68 -1.97
CA ASP A 72 -0.01 -21.61 -1.12
C ASP A 72 0.37 -20.99 0.24
N ASN A 73 1.02 -19.82 0.20
CA ASN A 73 1.59 -19.14 1.38
C ASN A 73 0.69 -18.05 2.00
N HIS A 74 -0.38 -17.61 1.33
CA HIS A 74 -1.22 -16.52 1.83
C HIS A 74 -2.69 -16.62 1.37
N ILE A 75 -3.54 -15.79 1.97
CA ILE A 75 -4.95 -15.66 1.64
C ILE A 75 -5.28 -14.19 1.44
N GLU A 76 -5.94 -13.86 0.34
CA GLU A 76 -6.46 -12.53 0.04
C GLU A 76 -7.98 -12.57 0.04
N ARG A 77 -8.62 -11.52 0.57
CA ARG A 77 -10.08 -11.39 0.55
C ARG A 77 -10.50 -9.96 0.31
N ALA A 78 -11.69 -9.77 -0.25
CA ALA A 78 -12.39 -8.49 -0.29
C ALA A 78 -13.89 -8.74 -0.38
N ASN A 79 -14.70 -7.97 0.38
CA ASN A 79 -16.17 -8.05 0.25
C ASN A 79 -16.63 -7.55 -1.12
N LYS A 80 -15.93 -6.57 -1.67
CA LYS A 80 -16.15 -6.06 -3.01
C LYS A 80 -14.83 -5.60 -3.59
N LEU A 81 -14.51 -6.05 -4.79
CA LEU A 81 -13.38 -5.59 -5.59
C LEU A 81 -13.94 -5.01 -6.89
N SER A 82 -13.58 -3.78 -7.22
CA SER A 82 -14.03 -3.09 -8.42
C SER A 82 -12.83 -2.60 -9.23
N PHE A 83 -12.89 -2.78 -10.54
CA PHE A 83 -11.93 -2.31 -11.51
C PHE A 83 -12.63 -1.33 -12.44
N ASP A 84 -12.18 -0.09 -12.45
CA ASP A 84 -12.52 0.89 -13.50
C ASP A 84 -11.33 0.94 -14.45
N ILE A 85 -11.55 0.31 -15.61
CA ILE A 85 -10.61 0.22 -16.72
C ILE A 85 -10.97 1.21 -17.84
N GLY A 86 -12.06 1.97 -17.71
CA GLY A 86 -12.57 2.82 -18.79
C GLY A 86 -13.21 2.05 -19.96
N TYR A 87 -14.23 2.67 -20.55
CA TYR A 87 -15.06 2.04 -21.58
C TYR A 87 -14.29 1.71 -22.89
N ILE A 88 -13.37 2.59 -23.30
CA ILE A 88 -12.59 2.41 -24.54
C ILE A 88 -11.61 1.24 -24.37
N ASP A 89 -10.94 1.14 -23.23
CA ASP A 89 -9.96 0.07 -22.99
C ASP A 89 -10.65 -1.28 -22.78
N PHE A 90 -11.85 -1.29 -22.18
CA PHE A 90 -12.70 -2.47 -22.16
C PHE A 90 -13.08 -2.95 -23.57
N LEU A 91 -13.44 -2.03 -24.48
CA LEU A 91 -13.68 -2.38 -25.88
C LEU A 91 -12.41 -2.89 -26.56
N ASN A 92 -11.24 -2.32 -26.26
CA ASN A 92 -9.96 -2.81 -26.78
C ASN A 92 -9.66 -4.23 -26.31
N ILE A 93 -9.93 -4.55 -25.04
CA ILE A 93 -9.82 -5.92 -24.48
C ILE A 93 -10.81 -6.86 -25.18
N TYR A 94 -12.07 -6.42 -25.34
CA TYR A 94 -13.13 -7.25 -25.91
C TYR A 94 -12.89 -7.55 -27.41
N VAL A 95 -12.48 -6.55 -28.19
CA VAL A 95 -12.28 -6.67 -29.65
C VAL A 95 -10.88 -7.18 -30.00
N GLY A 96 -9.85 -6.66 -29.35
CA GLY A 96 -8.44 -6.97 -29.63
C GLY A 96 -7.85 -8.09 -28.78
N GLY A 97 -8.58 -8.57 -27.77
CA GLY A 97 -8.12 -9.57 -26.81
C GLY A 97 -7.32 -8.97 -25.64
N ILE A 98 -7.13 -9.77 -24.60
CA ILE A 98 -6.52 -9.35 -23.32
C ILE A 98 -5.12 -8.77 -23.52
N SER A 99 -4.25 -9.40 -24.32
CA SER A 99 -2.88 -8.92 -24.51
C SER A 99 -2.83 -7.54 -25.18
N TYR A 100 -3.66 -7.30 -26.19
CA TYR A 100 -3.75 -6.00 -26.84
C TYR A 100 -4.31 -4.95 -25.87
N GLY A 101 -5.40 -5.27 -25.19
CA GLY A 101 -6.04 -4.35 -24.26
C GLY A 101 -5.17 -3.97 -23.07
N LEU A 102 -4.42 -4.90 -22.48
CA LEU A 102 -3.49 -4.60 -21.38
C LEU A 102 -2.30 -3.74 -21.81
N ASP A 103 -1.82 -3.91 -23.05
CA ASP A 103 -0.74 -3.08 -23.61
C ASP A 103 -1.18 -1.62 -23.83
N HIS A 104 -2.48 -1.38 -23.97
CA HIS A 104 -3.08 -0.07 -24.17
C HIS A 104 -3.76 0.48 -22.90
N LEU A 105 -3.82 -0.31 -21.81
CA LEU A 105 -4.39 0.10 -20.54
C LEU A 105 -3.41 1.02 -19.81
N GLN A 106 -3.59 2.32 -20.02
CA GLN A 106 -2.74 3.37 -19.46
C GLN A 106 -3.20 3.85 -18.07
N ASN A 107 -4.46 3.62 -17.72
CA ASN A 107 -5.03 4.01 -16.45
C ASN A 107 -5.84 2.85 -15.89
N LEU A 108 -5.64 2.55 -14.62
CA LEU A 108 -6.44 1.55 -13.92
C LEU A 108 -6.78 2.08 -12.54
N GLN A 109 -8.06 2.11 -12.20
CA GLN A 109 -8.50 2.33 -10.83
C GLN A 109 -9.04 1.02 -10.25
N VAL A 110 -8.50 0.64 -9.10
CA VAL A 110 -8.94 -0.51 -8.32
C VAL A 110 -9.50 -0.02 -7.00
N ALA A 111 -10.71 -0.44 -6.66
CA ALA A 111 -11.32 -0.15 -5.36
C ALA A 111 -11.70 -1.45 -4.67
N ALA A 112 -11.29 -1.61 -3.41
CA ALA A 112 -11.64 -2.75 -2.58
C ALA A 112 -12.36 -2.29 -1.30
N ILE A 113 -13.40 -3.01 -0.91
CA ILE A 113 -14.11 -2.86 0.36
C ILE A 113 -13.74 -4.04 1.25
N ARG A 114 -13.28 -3.74 2.47
CA ARG A 114 -12.77 -4.72 3.44
C ARG A 114 -11.70 -5.65 2.86
N PRO A 115 -10.68 -5.14 2.15
CA PRO A 115 -9.58 -6.00 1.71
C PRO A 115 -8.83 -6.55 2.92
N THR A 116 -8.42 -7.82 2.83
CA THR A 116 -7.54 -8.47 3.81
C THR A 116 -6.49 -9.30 3.09
N TYR A 117 -5.25 -9.25 3.53
CA TYR A 117 -4.17 -10.16 3.18
C TYR A 117 -3.72 -10.87 4.46
N VAL A 118 -3.59 -12.19 4.43
CA VAL A 118 -3.13 -13.00 5.57
C VAL A 118 -2.05 -13.96 5.11
N ASN A 119 -0.84 -13.85 5.66
CA ASN A 119 0.21 -14.85 5.48
C ASN A 119 -0.07 -16.07 6.37
N LYS A 120 -0.08 -17.27 5.80
CA LYS A 120 -0.45 -18.49 6.54
C LYS A 120 0.60 -18.93 7.55
N LYS A 121 1.89 -18.60 7.33
CA LYS A 121 3.01 -19.11 8.13
C LYS A 121 3.21 -18.32 9.43
N GLY A 122 3.13 -17.00 9.36
CA GLY A 122 3.32 -16.12 10.53
C GLY A 122 2.03 -15.45 11.02
N LEU A 123 0.89 -15.70 10.33
CA LEU A 123 -0.40 -15.06 10.59
C LEU A 123 -0.32 -13.53 10.55
N GLU A 124 0.64 -12.99 9.79
CA GLU A 124 0.69 -11.56 9.51
C GLU A 124 -0.54 -11.17 8.69
N GLU A 125 -1.25 -10.15 9.14
CA GLU A 125 -2.48 -9.66 8.52
C GLU A 125 -2.33 -8.18 8.14
N ILE A 126 -2.76 -7.83 6.94
CA ILE A 126 -2.98 -6.45 6.52
C ILE A 126 -4.44 -6.34 6.11
N LYS A 127 -5.18 -5.40 6.70
CA LYS A 127 -6.57 -5.14 6.34
C LYS A 127 -6.92 -3.67 6.33
N ALA A 128 -7.94 -3.29 5.57
CA ALA A 128 -8.47 -1.93 5.57
C ALA A 128 -10.00 -1.97 5.48
N ASP A 129 -10.68 -0.88 5.84
CA ASP A 129 -12.12 -0.73 5.61
C ASP A 129 -12.39 -0.48 4.13
N THR A 130 -11.57 0.36 3.50
CA THR A 130 -11.57 0.61 2.05
C THR A 130 -10.14 0.79 1.55
N LEU A 131 -9.86 0.37 0.32
CA LEU A 131 -8.61 0.64 -0.40
C LEU A 131 -8.95 1.11 -1.80
N LYS A 132 -8.33 2.19 -2.25
CA LYS A 132 -8.36 2.67 -3.63
C LYS A 132 -6.93 2.71 -4.13
N ILE A 133 -6.70 2.16 -5.31
CA ILE A 133 -5.41 2.19 -5.99
C ILE A 133 -5.66 2.81 -7.36
N SER A 134 -4.91 3.84 -7.71
CA SER A 134 -4.86 4.40 -9.05
C SER A 134 -3.50 4.10 -9.63
N TYR A 135 -3.50 3.58 -10.85
CA TYR A 135 -2.30 3.28 -11.59
C TYR A 135 -2.31 4.06 -12.90
N HIS A 136 -1.16 4.66 -13.23
CA HIS A 136 -0.93 5.38 -14.46
C HIS A 136 0.35 4.88 -15.14
N GLY A 137 0.21 4.43 -16.38
CA GLY A 137 1.26 3.89 -17.25
C GLY A 137 0.85 2.54 -17.87
N ASN A 138 1.75 1.87 -18.60
CA ASN A 138 1.44 0.62 -19.32
C ASN A 138 1.30 -0.59 -18.37
N ALA A 139 0.07 -1.06 -18.16
CA ALA A 139 -0.24 -2.15 -17.24
C ALA A 139 0.50 -3.47 -17.57
N LEU A 140 0.71 -3.78 -18.86
CA LEU A 140 1.44 -4.96 -19.28
C LEU A 140 2.92 -4.88 -18.88
N ASP A 141 3.54 -3.70 -18.98
CA ASP A 141 4.91 -3.47 -18.48
C ASP A 141 4.98 -3.58 -16.96
N GLY A 142 3.96 -3.06 -16.26
CA GLY A 142 3.72 -3.29 -14.83
C GLY A 142 3.84 -4.76 -14.44
N LEU A 143 3.05 -5.60 -15.11
CA LEU A 143 3.02 -7.05 -14.87
C LEU A 143 4.33 -7.73 -15.26
N ARG A 144 4.92 -7.38 -16.41
CA ARG A 144 6.19 -7.98 -16.86
C ARG A 144 7.35 -7.64 -15.92
N SER A 145 7.40 -6.40 -15.42
CA SER A 145 8.41 -5.99 -14.45
C SER A 145 8.26 -6.74 -13.13
N ALA A 146 7.02 -6.93 -12.66
CA ALA A 146 6.75 -7.69 -11.43
C ALA A 146 7.14 -9.18 -11.53
N ILE A 147 6.98 -9.80 -12.71
CA ILE A 147 7.25 -11.24 -12.90
C ILE A 147 8.72 -11.49 -13.26
N ASN A 148 9.27 -10.71 -14.18
CA ASN A 148 10.55 -11.00 -14.83
C ASN A 148 11.61 -9.90 -14.66
N GLY A 149 11.29 -8.81 -13.94
CA GLY A 149 12.21 -7.69 -13.77
C GLY A 149 12.50 -6.91 -15.05
N THR A 150 11.61 -6.95 -16.04
CA THR A 150 11.79 -6.19 -17.28
C THR A 150 11.76 -4.68 -17.00
N PRO A 151 12.61 -3.89 -17.68
CA PRO A 151 12.53 -2.44 -17.64
C PRO A 151 11.17 -1.91 -18.10
N PHE A 152 10.75 -0.77 -17.55
CA PHE A 152 9.52 -0.09 -17.95
C PHE A 152 9.73 0.68 -19.25
N ALA A 153 8.82 0.53 -20.23
CA ALA A 153 8.88 1.29 -21.48
C ALA A 153 8.31 2.72 -21.37
N SER A 154 7.75 3.06 -20.21
CA SER A 154 7.25 4.41 -19.89
C SER A 154 7.34 4.64 -18.39
N SER A 155 7.28 5.90 -17.96
CA SER A 155 7.19 6.21 -16.52
C SER A 155 5.88 5.65 -15.94
N GLN A 156 5.94 5.08 -14.74
CA GLN A 156 4.77 4.53 -14.07
C GLN A 156 4.52 5.26 -12.75
N THR A 157 3.24 5.43 -12.41
CA THR A 157 2.81 5.97 -11.11
C THR A 157 1.76 5.06 -10.49
N ILE A 158 1.92 4.76 -9.20
CA ILE A 158 0.93 4.08 -8.37
C ILE A 158 0.58 5.00 -7.22
N GLU A 159 -0.70 5.31 -7.07
CA GLU A 159 -1.24 5.98 -5.90
C GLU A 159 -2.18 5.04 -5.17
N ALA A 160 -2.12 5.00 -3.84
CA ALA A 160 -3.07 4.25 -3.05
C ALA A 160 -3.58 5.08 -1.87
N GLN A 161 -4.86 4.92 -1.56
CA GLN A 161 -5.52 5.55 -0.43
C GLN A 161 -6.35 4.49 0.30
N SER A 162 -6.24 4.43 1.63
CA SER A 162 -7.06 3.52 2.41
C SER A 162 -7.59 4.15 3.69
N SER A 163 -8.70 3.58 4.18
CA SER A 163 -9.31 3.94 5.46
C SER A 163 -9.25 2.74 6.40
N GLY A 164 -9.05 3.01 7.70
CA GLY A 164 -9.04 1.96 8.73
C GLY A 164 -7.94 0.90 8.56
N LEU A 165 -6.81 1.26 7.94
CA LEU A 165 -5.71 0.35 7.68
C LEU A 165 -5.15 -0.23 8.99
N THR A 166 -5.03 -1.55 9.05
CA THR A 166 -4.49 -2.27 10.20
C THR A 166 -3.43 -3.25 9.72
N PHE A 167 -2.23 -3.13 10.27
CA PHE A 167 -1.14 -4.09 10.13
C PHE A 167 -1.03 -4.88 11.43
N SER A 168 -1.15 -6.19 11.36
CA SER A 168 -0.98 -7.11 12.48
C SER A 168 0.19 -8.03 12.16
N ILE A 169 1.27 -7.94 12.92
CA ILE A 169 2.47 -8.77 12.76
C ILE A 169 2.70 -9.47 14.11
N PRO A 170 2.06 -10.64 14.32
CA PRO A 170 2.18 -11.38 15.58
C PRO A 170 3.64 -11.67 15.92
N GLN A 171 3.94 -11.79 17.22
CA GLN A 171 5.27 -12.16 17.72
C GLN A 171 6.40 -11.15 17.43
N THR A 172 6.08 -9.95 16.94
CA THR A 172 7.03 -8.84 16.84
C THR A 172 6.74 -7.75 17.88
N THR A 173 7.70 -6.86 18.11
CA THR A 173 7.49 -5.65 18.94
C THR A 173 6.46 -4.71 18.32
N PHE A 174 6.33 -4.70 16.99
CA PHE A 174 5.33 -3.92 16.26
C PHE A 174 3.91 -4.39 16.57
N SER A 175 3.68 -5.70 16.71
CA SER A 175 2.41 -6.35 17.06
C SER A 175 1.21 -5.87 16.24
N THR A 176 0.60 -4.73 16.56
CA THR A 176 -0.49 -4.16 15.74
C THR A 176 -0.37 -2.66 15.60
N VAL A 177 -0.51 -2.17 14.37
CA VAL A 177 -0.55 -0.75 14.02
C VAL A 177 -1.82 -0.47 13.24
N ARG A 178 -2.62 0.50 13.70
CA ARG A 178 -3.84 0.93 13.03
C ARG A 178 -3.73 2.40 12.64
N ALA A 179 -4.07 2.75 11.41
CA ALA A 179 -4.19 4.12 10.93
C ALA A 179 -5.62 4.40 10.45
N HIS A 180 -6.10 5.62 10.67
CA HIS A 180 -7.42 5.99 10.16
C HIS A 180 -7.37 6.28 8.66
N HIS A 181 -6.32 6.94 8.21
CA HIS A 181 -6.07 7.22 6.80
C HIS A 181 -4.65 6.81 6.44
N PHE A 182 -4.53 6.24 5.25
CA PHE A 182 -3.26 5.92 4.62
C PHE A 182 -3.25 6.47 3.21
N GLN A 183 -2.10 7.01 2.82
CA GLN A 183 -1.82 7.45 1.48
C GLN A 183 -0.46 6.93 1.06
N TYR A 184 -0.37 6.57 -0.21
CA TYR A 184 0.84 6.11 -0.85
C TYR A 184 0.94 6.70 -2.24
N SER A 185 2.13 7.13 -2.63
CA SER A 185 2.48 7.41 -4.02
C SER A 185 3.83 6.81 -4.35
N GLY A 186 3.93 6.10 -5.45
CA GLY A 186 5.18 5.58 -5.99
C GLY A 186 5.32 5.94 -7.45
N THR A 187 6.53 6.31 -7.86
CA THR A 187 6.86 6.65 -9.25
C THR A 187 8.16 5.98 -9.67
N ILE A 188 8.20 5.47 -10.90
CA ILE A 188 9.43 4.99 -11.53
C ILE A 188 9.57 5.60 -12.92
N ALA A 189 10.80 5.91 -13.31
CA ALA A 189 11.07 6.46 -14.64
C ALA A 189 11.10 5.35 -15.70
N GLU A 190 11.09 5.78 -16.97
CA GLU A 190 11.35 4.91 -18.12
C GLU A 190 12.75 4.27 -18.03
N GLU A 191 12.93 3.10 -18.66
CA GLU A 191 14.18 2.31 -18.72
C GLU A 191 14.67 1.75 -17.38
N GLN A 192 14.05 2.12 -16.26
CA GLN A 192 14.32 1.53 -14.95
C GLN A 192 13.60 0.20 -14.79
N ALA A 193 14.15 -0.69 -13.97
CA ALA A 193 13.55 -1.98 -13.62
C ALA A 193 13.18 -2.00 -12.14
N ASN A 194 12.35 -2.97 -11.71
CA ASN A 194 12.05 -3.19 -10.30
C ASN A 194 11.53 -1.94 -9.55
N PHE A 195 10.22 -1.73 -9.68
CA PHE A 195 9.50 -0.60 -9.10
C PHE A 195 9.84 -0.28 -7.63
N TRP A 196 10.11 -1.29 -6.80
CA TRP A 196 10.32 -1.11 -5.36
C TRP A 196 11.73 -0.66 -4.97
N THR A 197 12.73 -0.90 -5.82
CA THR A 197 14.13 -0.60 -5.53
C THR A 197 14.66 0.58 -6.31
N GLU A 198 14.15 0.80 -7.53
CA GLU A 198 14.54 1.92 -8.38
C GLU A 198 13.49 3.05 -8.40
N GLY A 199 12.31 2.82 -7.81
CA GLY A 199 11.25 3.81 -7.68
C GLY A 199 11.43 4.78 -6.50
N SER A 200 10.80 5.94 -6.61
CA SER A 200 10.59 6.86 -5.50
C SER A 200 9.24 6.57 -4.86
N HIS A 201 9.19 6.48 -3.53
CA HIS A 201 7.99 6.13 -2.79
C HIS A 201 7.74 7.11 -1.64
N GLN A 202 6.47 7.37 -1.39
CA GLN A 202 6.01 8.16 -0.25
C GLN A 202 4.84 7.43 0.40
N PHE A 203 4.95 7.23 1.71
CA PHE A 203 3.92 6.64 2.56
C PHE A 203 3.52 7.68 3.60
N GLN A 204 2.23 7.82 3.84
CA GLN A 204 1.68 8.67 4.89
C GLN A 204 0.57 7.94 5.63
N LEU A 205 0.59 8.04 6.96
CA LEU A 205 -0.38 7.47 7.88
C LEU A 205 -0.85 8.57 8.83
N ASP A 206 -2.17 8.72 8.99
CA ASP A 206 -2.75 9.71 9.91
C ASP A 206 -3.59 9.04 11.00
N SER A 207 -3.56 9.63 12.20
CA SER A 207 -4.23 9.14 13.42
C SER A 207 -3.90 7.67 13.69
N LEU A 208 -2.62 7.43 13.95
CA LEU A 208 -2.04 6.11 14.17
C LEU A 208 -2.25 5.67 15.62
N VAL A 209 -2.55 4.40 15.83
CA VAL A 209 -2.55 3.76 17.14
C VAL A 209 -1.65 2.54 17.04
N TRP A 210 -0.64 2.50 17.91
CA TRP A 210 0.23 1.34 18.06
C TRP A 210 -0.18 0.56 19.30
N THR A 211 -0.52 -0.71 19.10
CA THR A 211 -0.74 -1.68 20.17
C THR A 211 0.51 -2.55 20.25
N PRO A 212 1.44 -2.25 21.16
CA PRO A 212 2.66 -3.03 21.34
C PRO A 212 2.37 -4.43 21.89
N SER A 213 3.32 -5.35 21.73
CA SER A 213 3.21 -6.70 22.30
C SER A 213 3.17 -6.70 23.83
N THR A 214 2.55 -7.71 24.45
CA THR A 214 2.46 -7.84 25.92
C THR A 214 3.82 -7.77 26.61
N ASN A 215 4.87 -8.35 26.01
CA ASN A 215 6.23 -8.28 26.55
C ASN A 215 6.74 -6.83 26.60
N PHE A 216 6.54 -6.06 25.53
CA PHE A 216 6.91 -4.65 25.50
C PHE A 216 6.11 -3.85 26.52
N GLN A 217 4.80 -4.10 26.62
CA GLN A 217 3.94 -3.46 27.62
C GLN A 217 4.46 -3.72 29.04
N ASN A 218 4.80 -4.97 29.36
CA ASN A 218 5.31 -5.33 30.68
C ASN A 218 6.66 -4.65 30.99
N SER A 219 7.59 -4.63 30.03
CA SER A 219 8.92 -4.04 30.20
C SER A 219 8.92 -2.51 30.30
N TYR A 220 8.01 -1.83 29.58
CA TYR A 220 8.03 -0.37 29.44
C TYR A 220 6.78 0.34 29.98
N SER A 221 5.85 -0.38 30.62
CA SER A 221 4.60 0.16 31.16
C SER A 221 4.80 1.39 32.04
N PHE A 222 5.81 1.37 32.91
CA PHE A 222 6.13 2.48 33.80
C PHE A 222 6.44 3.76 33.02
N PHE A 223 7.27 3.68 31.98
CA PHE A 223 7.61 4.82 31.14
C PHE A 223 6.40 5.33 30.35
N ILE A 224 5.66 4.43 29.71
CA ILE A 224 4.49 4.79 28.89
C ILE A 224 3.41 5.48 29.73
N LYS A 225 3.09 4.92 30.90
CA LYS A 225 2.15 5.52 31.87
C LYS A 225 2.66 6.84 32.42
N GLY A 226 3.97 6.96 32.64
CA GLY A 226 4.62 8.20 33.08
C GLY A 226 4.42 9.35 32.08
N PHE A 227 4.23 9.05 30.80
CA PHE A 227 3.87 10.03 29.77
C PHE A 227 2.37 10.25 29.60
N GLY A 228 1.53 9.59 30.40
CA GLY A 228 0.07 9.71 30.35
C GLY A 228 -0.60 8.88 29.26
N TYR A 229 0.13 7.98 28.58
CA TYR A 229 -0.46 7.10 27.58
C TYR A 229 -0.98 5.79 28.18
N PRO A 230 -2.04 5.20 27.60
CA PRO A 230 -2.41 3.82 27.88
C PRO A 230 -1.33 2.89 27.31
N THR A 231 -1.05 1.79 28.02
CA THR A 231 0.05 0.88 27.66
C THR A 231 -0.26 0.00 26.47
N ASP A 232 -1.53 -0.23 26.20
CA ASP A 232 -2.07 -1.12 25.18
C ASP A 232 -2.47 -0.41 23.89
N ALA A 233 -2.47 0.92 23.86
CA ALA A 233 -2.86 1.71 22.67
C ALA A 233 -2.15 3.06 22.63
N ILE A 234 -0.89 3.08 22.21
CA ILE A 234 -0.08 4.30 22.16
C ILE A 234 -0.48 5.12 20.91
N PRO A 235 -1.04 6.33 21.08
CA PRO A 235 -1.48 7.15 19.96
C PRO A 235 -0.35 7.96 19.36
N PHE A 236 -0.31 8.06 18.04
CA PHE A 236 0.51 9.00 17.28
C PHE A 236 -0.38 9.80 16.31
N LYS A 237 -0.02 11.06 16.08
CA LYS A 237 -0.78 11.96 15.19
C LYS A 237 -0.60 11.56 13.73
N SER A 238 0.63 11.28 13.32
CA SER A 238 0.94 10.86 11.95
C SER A 238 2.29 10.18 11.85
N ALA A 239 2.49 9.43 10.77
CA ALA A 239 3.78 8.92 10.34
C ALA A 239 3.94 9.11 8.83
N GLN A 240 5.16 9.43 8.40
CA GLN A 240 5.52 9.59 6.98
C GLN A 240 6.85 8.91 6.70
N LEU A 241 6.98 8.33 5.52
CA LEU A 241 8.20 7.68 5.04
C LEU A 241 8.36 7.97 3.55
N HIS A 242 9.46 8.60 3.18
CA HIS A 242 9.88 8.80 1.80
C HIS A 242 11.11 7.92 1.54
N SER A 243 11.12 7.24 0.41
CA SER A 243 12.29 6.53 -0.10
C SER A 243 12.56 6.92 -1.55
N LYS A 244 13.84 7.02 -1.91
CA LYS A 244 14.26 7.26 -3.28
C LYS A 244 15.56 6.52 -3.57
N PRO A 245 15.80 6.07 -4.82
CA PRO A 245 17.07 5.48 -5.19
C PRO A 245 18.21 6.49 -5.04
N THR A 246 19.40 6.00 -4.78
CA THR A 246 20.64 6.78 -4.79
C THR A 246 21.40 6.54 -6.08
N HIS A 247 22.40 7.39 -6.36
CA HIS A 247 23.33 7.16 -7.48
C HIS A 247 24.26 5.95 -7.28
N LYS A 248 24.31 5.37 -6.06
CA LYS A 248 25.03 4.12 -5.81
C LYS A 248 24.09 2.96 -6.12
N ALA A 249 24.59 1.95 -6.84
CA ALA A 249 23.86 0.71 -7.07
C ALA A 249 23.33 0.15 -5.75
N ASP A 250 22.06 -0.28 -5.74
CA ASP A 250 21.36 -0.88 -4.60
C ASP A 250 21.30 0.01 -3.35
N GLY A 251 21.39 1.34 -3.49
CA GLY A 251 21.24 2.27 -2.38
C GLY A 251 19.89 3.00 -2.38
N LEU A 252 19.22 3.06 -1.24
CA LEU A 252 18.04 3.89 -1.00
C LEU A 252 18.36 5.02 -0.01
N HIS A 253 17.93 6.24 -0.31
CA HIS A 253 17.84 7.32 0.67
C HIS A 253 16.45 7.28 1.30
N ILE A 254 16.41 7.21 2.62
CA ILE A 254 15.20 7.20 3.44
C ILE A 254 15.11 8.51 4.21
N GLU A 255 13.93 9.12 4.19
CA GLU A 255 13.51 10.19 5.08
C GLU A 255 12.20 9.79 5.73
N GLY A 256 12.06 9.94 7.04
CA GLY A 256 10.83 9.56 7.71
C GLY A 256 10.55 10.42 8.93
N SER A 257 9.29 10.45 9.34
CA SER A 257 8.88 11.13 10.56
C SER A 257 7.72 10.43 11.23
N VAL A 258 7.66 10.52 12.56
CA VAL A 258 6.55 10.06 13.39
C VAL A 258 6.24 11.18 14.39
N ARG A 259 5.03 11.73 14.32
CA ARG A 259 4.57 12.81 15.19
C ARG A 259 3.70 12.23 16.30
N SER A 260 4.13 12.38 17.55
CA SER A 260 3.33 12.06 18.74
C SER A 260 2.76 13.33 19.38
N GLU A 261 2.04 13.22 20.49
CA GLU A 261 1.72 14.40 21.32
C GLU A 261 2.94 14.93 22.08
N LEU A 262 3.98 14.11 22.27
CA LEU A 262 5.14 14.45 23.10
C LEU A 262 6.27 15.11 22.30
N ALA A 263 6.49 14.64 21.07
CA ALA A 263 7.63 15.01 20.24
C ALA A 263 7.39 14.62 18.76
N LEU A 264 8.18 15.24 17.88
CA LEU A 264 8.42 14.78 16.51
C LEU A 264 9.70 13.94 16.47
N PHE A 265 9.56 12.69 16.03
CA PHE A 265 10.69 11.83 15.70
C PHE A 265 10.94 11.90 14.20
N SER A 266 12.18 12.13 13.78
CA SER A 266 12.57 12.22 12.38
C SER A 266 13.78 11.35 12.11
N THR A 267 13.80 10.69 10.96
CA THR A 267 14.89 9.83 10.51
C THR A 267 15.35 10.25 9.12
N THR A 268 16.66 10.23 8.88
CA THR A 268 17.23 10.43 7.53
C THR A 268 18.51 9.63 7.39
N GLY A 269 18.70 8.95 6.27
CA GLY A 269 19.92 8.18 6.01
C GLY A 269 19.79 7.22 4.86
N PHE A 270 20.74 6.29 4.77
CA PHE A 270 20.84 5.40 3.62
C PHE A 270 20.62 3.95 4.02
N ILE A 271 20.03 3.18 3.11
CA ILE A 271 19.94 1.74 3.17
C ILE A 271 20.67 1.16 1.96
N GLN A 272 21.70 0.37 2.19
CA GLN A 272 22.30 -0.50 1.18
C GLN A 272 21.50 -1.80 1.13
N LEU A 273 20.74 -1.98 0.06
CA LEU A 273 20.00 -3.20 -0.22
C LEU A 273 20.95 -4.35 -0.52
N ARG A 274 20.60 -5.54 -0.04
CA ARG A 274 21.31 -6.79 -0.33
C ARG A 274 20.30 -7.89 -0.61
N THR A 275 20.74 -8.94 -1.29
CA THR A 275 19.94 -10.15 -1.49
C THR A 275 20.53 -11.29 -0.66
N PRO A 276 19.80 -11.86 0.32
CA PRO A 276 18.43 -11.53 0.73
C PRO A 276 18.31 -10.20 1.49
N LEU A 277 17.12 -9.57 1.43
CA LEU A 277 16.85 -8.23 1.99
C LEU A 277 17.16 -8.10 3.48
N GLU A 278 17.07 -9.19 4.23
CA GLU A 278 17.42 -9.26 5.66
C GLU A 278 18.88 -8.90 5.95
N GLN A 279 19.76 -9.03 4.94
CA GLN A 279 21.19 -8.67 5.05
C GLN A 279 21.46 -7.21 4.70
N SER A 280 20.44 -6.44 4.31
CA SER A 280 20.57 -5.02 4.00
C SER A 280 21.13 -4.24 5.20
N LYS A 281 21.82 -3.15 4.90
CA LYS A 281 22.56 -2.37 5.91
C LYS A 281 22.12 -0.93 5.93
N ILE A 282 22.06 -0.37 7.13
CA ILE A 282 21.86 1.03 7.40
C ILE A 282 23.21 1.73 7.41
N GLU A 283 23.32 2.81 6.66
CA GLU A 283 24.49 3.67 6.57
C GLU A 283 24.12 5.12 6.93
N GLY A 284 24.78 5.67 7.95
CA GLY A 284 24.66 7.07 8.33
C GLY A 284 23.25 7.51 8.72
N MET A 285 22.42 6.63 9.28
CA MET A 285 21.03 6.96 9.61
C MET A 285 20.97 7.81 10.88
N LYS A 286 20.57 9.07 10.74
CA LYS A 286 20.34 9.97 11.85
C LYS A 286 18.88 9.86 12.28
N ILE A 287 18.66 9.47 13.54
CA ILE A 287 17.38 9.58 14.21
C ILE A 287 17.43 10.79 15.13
N SER A 288 16.40 11.62 15.10
CA SER A 288 16.30 12.81 15.93
C SER A 288 14.92 12.91 16.56
N ALA A 289 14.87 13.43 17.79
CA ALA A 289 13.66 13.82 18.48
C ALA A 289 13.69 15.34 18.67
N SER A 290 12.64 16.02 18.24
CA SER A 290 12.50 17.47 18.23
C SER A 290 11.05 17.87 18.50
N GLU A 291 10.73 19.17 18.44
CA GLU A 291 9.38 19.70 18.68
C GLU A 291 8.73 19.15 19.95
N PHE A 292 9.49 19.13 21.05
CA PHE A 292 9.00 18.61 22.32
C PHE A 292 7.80 19.43 22.82
N SER A 293 6.75 18.74 23.25
CA SER A 293 5.64 19.36 23.95
C SER A 293 6.13 20.05 25.24
N ASN A 294 5.37 21.03 25.74
CA ASN A 294 5.70 21.71 26.98
C ASN A 294 5.78 20.74 28.17
N SER A 295 4.85 19.79 28.25
CA SER A 295 4.84 18.77 29.30
C SER A 295 6.08 17.89 29.24
N PHE A 296 6.44 17.39 28.05
CA PHE A 296 7.62 16.56 27.88
C PHE A 296 8.93 17.34 28.11
N SER A 297 9.00 18.58 27.63
CA SER A 297 10.13 19.48 27.89
C SER A 297 10.36 19.69 29.38
N ASN A 298 9.29 19.93 30.15
CA ASN A 298 9.37 20.08 31.60
C ASN A 298 9.86 18.80 32.29
N VAL A 299 9.42 17.63 31.82
CA VAL A 299 9.91 16.33 32.33
C VAL A 299 11.41 16.19 32.07
N LEU A 300 11.87 16.46 30.84
CA LEU A 300 13.30 16.39 30.50
C LEU A 300 14.13 17.36 31.36
N THR A 301 13.68 18.61 31.53
CA THR A 301 14.37 19.59 32.38
C THR A 301 14.40 19.17 33.84
N ASN A 302 13.34 18.56 34.35
CA ASN A 302 13.32 18.04 35.72
C ASN A 302 14.29 16.87 35.91
N ILE A 303 14.41 15.98 34.91
CA ILE A 303 15.39 14.88 34.92
C ILE A 303 16.81 15.44 34.92
N GLU A 304 17.12 16.40 34.03
CA GLU A 304 18.41 17.07 33.94
C GLU A 304 18.79 17.71 35.29
N ARG A 305 17.84 18.42 35.93
CA ARG A 305 18.05 19.03 37.24
C ARG A 305 18.23 18.00 38.36
N LEU A 306 17.42 16.95 38.40
CA LEU A 306 17.46 15.94 39.45
C LEU A 306 18.80 15.17 39.43
N LEU A 307 19.25 14.82 38.23
CA LEU A 307 20.44 13.99 38.03
C LEU A 307 21.71 14.82 37.75
N SER A 308 21.59 16.16 37.77
CA SER A 308 22.70 17.09 37.58
C SER A 308 23.51 16.85 36.30
N PHE A 309 22.83 16.51 35.21
CA PHE A 309 23.44 16.39 33.88
C PHE A 309 22.59 17.14 32.85
N SER A 310 23.17 17.42 31.68
CA SER A 310 22.44 17.99 30.54
C SER A 310 22.34 16.94 29.45
N ILE A 311 21.13 16.72 28.92
CA ILE A 311 20.96 15.87 27.75
C ILE A 311 21.54 16.66 26.56
N PRO A 312 22.45 16.09 25.76
CA PRO A 312 23.01 16.77 24.60
C PRO A 312 21.89 17.09 23.60
N LYS A 313 21.60 18.38 23.42
CA LYS A 313 20.60 18.90 22.49
C LYS A 313 21.30 19.80 21.47
N GLU A 314 21.31 19.39 20.21
CA GLU A 314 21.79 20.23 19.10
C GLU A 314 20.59 20.93 18.46
N ASN A 315 20.60 22.27 18.46
CA ASN A 315 19.48 23.08 17.95
C ASN A 315 18.11 22.70 18.54
N GLY A 316 18.08 22.32 19.82
CA GLY A 316 16.87 21.87 20.51
C GLY A 316 16.43 20.44 20.17
N SER A 317 17.22 19.68 19.40
CA SER A 317 16.95 18.28 19.06
C SER A 317 17.91 17.32 19.76
N ILE A 318 17.41 16.15 20.15
CA ILE A 318 18.24 15.03 20.62
C ILE A 318 18.43 14.12 19.43
N SER A 319 19.67 13.76 19.07
CA SER A 319 19.92 12.88 17.93
C SER A 319 20.89 11.76 18.22
N LEU A 320 20.70 10.65 17.51
CA LEU A 320 21.51 9.45 17.54
C LEU A 320 21.82 9.05 16.09
N GLN A 321 22.99 8.49 15.85
CA GLN A 321 23.33 7.93 14.55
C GLN A 321 23.35 6.40 14.64
N LEU A 322 22.71 5.75 13.67
CA LEU A 322 22.64 4.30 13.55
C LEU A 322 23.43 3.82 12.32
N GLU A 323 24.15 2.71 12.51
CA GLU A 323 24.83 1.98 11.45
C GLU A 323 24.76 0.46 11.68
N GLY A 324 24.90 -0.32 10.61
CA GLY A 324 24.96 -1.78 10.67
C GLY A 324 23.77 -2.47 10.01
N PRO A 325 23.53 -3.77 10.27
CA PRO A 325 22.43 -4.52 9.67
C PRO A 325 21.06 -3.94 10.05
N ILE A 326 20.08 -3.94 9.13
CA ILE A 326 18.69 -3.50 9.43
C ILE A 326 18.08 -4.32 10.57
N SER A 327 18.40 -5.62 10.63
CA SER A 327 17.87 -6.52 11.66
C SER A 327 18.41 -6.23 13.06
N ASN A 328 19.58 -5.59 13.18
CA ASN A 328 20.19 -5.25 14.46
C ASN A 328 21.13 -4.03 14.33
N PRO A 329 20.57 -2.82 14.18
CA PRO A 329 21.38 -1.61 14.03
C PRO A 329 22.08 -1.26 15.34
N SER A 330 23.27 -0.67 15.23
CA SER A 330 24.06 -0.21 16.38
C SER A 330 24.10 1.31 16.42
N ILE A 331 24.12 1.87 17.63
CA ILE A 331 24.37 3.30 17.82
C ILE A 331 25.84 3.56 17.56
N LYS A 332 26.14 4.42 16.60
CA LYS A 332 27.49 4.93 16.35
C LYS A 332 27.85 5.90 17.48
N LYS A 333 28.93 5.60 18.18
CA LYS A 333 29.45 6.43 19.27
C LYS A 333 30.17 7.66 18.77
#